data_AF-A0A949I678-F1
#
_entry.id   AF-A0A949I678-F1
#
_cell.length_a   1.000
_cell.length_b   1.000
_cell.length_c   1.000
_cell.angle_alpha   90.00
_cell.angle_beta   90.00
_cell.angle_gamma   90.00
#
_symmetry.space_group_name_H-M   'P 1'
#
loop_
_entity.id
_entity.type
_entity.pdbx_description
1 polymer ?
#
loop_
_entity_poly.entity_id
_entity_poly.type
_entity_poly.pdbx_seq_one_letter_code
_entity_poly.pdbx_strand_id
1 'polypeptide(L)'
;MSRRITITAEYFRQYRQKLGFNNQADVKNFFGAKDIVPVVDLNYLKLLNKRLYEIVTRINSVVSNEVKLVDPDYFKEEHIDRPFEIMRKNDMLPTLNNLGRRPEQVYFSWMRGYVISNFFLKALGAIFEIDTAKIDFVGDDDLKNAEIFKKTPKADLEIRLNGKKKFRIEMQSGFTGTNDVKQHKVLEAKRVFLEEGLHSLAIHIDLYNGQVAFVKLDEIEDGDVNWITRQQMEGQTVFNIDQNHFVWKITETPVKYKEIDFD
;
A
#
# COMPACT_ATOMS: atom_id res chain seq x y z
N MET A 1 42.95 -43.62 4.61
CA MET A 1 41.57 -44.12 4.84
C MET A 1 40.66 -42.91 5.02
N SER A 2 39.57 -42.79 4.25
CA SER A 2 38.61 -41.71 4.41
C SER A 2 37.66 -42.03 5.57
N ARG A 3 37.50 -41.07 6.49
CA ARG A 3 36.62 -41.22 7.65
C ARG A 3 35.18 -41.00 7.17
N ARG A 4 34.37 -42.07 7.11
CA ARG A 4 32.91 -41.95 6.88
C ARG A 4 32.22 -41.71 8.22
N ILE A 5 31.47 -40.62 8.31
CA ILE A 5 30.61 -40.30 9.47
C ILE A 5 29.16 -40.40 9.00
N THR A 6 28.32 -41.04 9.81
CA THR A 6 26.87 -41.09 9.60
C THR A 6 26.20 -40.07 10.52
N ILE A 7 25.52 -39.09 9.93
CA ILE A 7 24.79 -38.04 10.66
C ILE A 7 23.30 -38.43 10.68
N THR A 8 22.66 -38.42 11.85
CA THR A 8 21.28 -38.87 12.04
C THR A 8 20.37 -37.76 12.56
N ALA A 9 19.05 -37.93 12.43
CA ALA A 9 18.08 -37.02 13.03
C ALA A 9 18.19 -36.94 14.56
N GLU A 10 18.56 -38.05 15.20
CA GLU A 10 18.81 -38.13 16.64
C GLU A 10 19.99 -37.24 17.06
N TYR A 11 21.08 -37.27 16.29
CA TYR A 11 22.21 -36.36 16.50
C TYR A 11 21.77 -34.89 16.46
N PHE A 12 20.92 -34.52 15.49
CA PHE A 12 20.42 -33.14 15.41
C PHE A 12 19.60 -32.73 16.64
N ARG A 13 18.78 -33.65 17.18
CA ARG A 13 17.98 -33.41 18.39
C ARG A 13 18.88 -33.24 19.62
N GLN A 14 19.83 -34.15 19.81
CA GLN A 14 20.78 -34.11 20.93
C GLN A 14 21.67 -32.86 20.88
N TYR A 15 22.10 -32.44 19.69
CA TYR A 15 22.84 -31.21 19.51
C TYR A 15 22.03 -29.98 19.95
N ARG A 16 20.77 -29.87 19.54
CA ARG A 16 19.88 -28.78 19.98
C ARG A 16 19.65 -28.78 21.49
N GLN A 17 19.49 -29.96 22.11
CA GLN A 17 19.40 -30.09 23.56
C GLN A 17 20.68 -29.64 24.27
N LYS A 18 21.87 -29.98 23.73
CA LYS A 18 23.16 -29.49 24.26
C LYS A 18 23.32 -27.98 24.15
N LEU A 19 22.70 -27.35 23.15
CA LEU A 19 22.61 -25.90 23.04
C LEU A 19 21.61 -25.28 24.04
N GLY A 20 20.86 -26.09 24.80
CA GLY A 20 19.88 -25.63 25.79
C GLY A 20 18.44 -25.53 25.27
N PHE A 21 18.13 -26.08 24.10
CA PHE A 21 16.81 -25.93 23.47
C PHE A 21 16.07 -27.26 23.31
N ASN A 22 14.77 -27.24 23.60
CA ASN A 22 13.91 -28.42 23.56
C ASN A 22 13.19 -28.62 22.22
N ASN A 23 13.10 -27.58 21.39
CA ASN A 23 12.47 -27.66 20.08
C ASN A 23 13.27 -26.91 19.00
N GLN A 24 12.94 -27.17 17.73
CA GLN A 24 13.65 -26.58 16.59
C GLN A 24 13.31 -25.10 16.36
N ALA A 25 12.11 -24.65 16.76
CA ALA A 25 11.66 -23.27 16.55
C ALA A 25 12.47 -22.30 17.42
N ASP A 26 12.69 -22.63 18.69
CA ASP A 26 13.44 -21.79 19.63
C ASP A 26 14.90 -21.63 19.20
N VAL A 27 15.54 -22.71 18.73
CA VAL A 27 16.90 -22.66 18.19
C VAL A 27 16.97 -21.74 16.96
N LYS A 28 15.98 -21.83 16.07
CA LYS A 28 15.90 -20.96 14.88
C LYS A 28 15.68 -19.51 15.29
N ASN A 29 14.87 -19.26 16.31
CA ASN A 29 14.62 -17.92 16.82
C ASN A 29 15.88 -17.34 17.45
N PHE A 30 16.54 -18.07 18.35
CA PHE A 30 17.78 -17.65 19.00
C PHE A 30 18.90 -17.36 18.00
N PHE A 31 19.21 -18.30 17.10
CA PHE A 31 20.26 -18.06 16.09
C PHE A 31 19.88 -16.97 15.09
N GLY A 32 18.59 -16.73 14.89
CA GLY A 32 18.09 -15.62 14.08
C GLY A 32 17.88 -14.32 14.87
N ALA A 33 18.21 -14.28 16.16
CA ALA A 33 17.90 -13.19 17.10
C ALA A 33 16.43 -12.73 17.08
N LYS A 34 15.49 -13.61 16.72
CA LYS A 34 14.04 -13.31 16.61
C LYS A 34 13.35 -13.22 17.96
N ASP A 35 14.00 -13.70 19.01
CA ASP A 35 13.62 -13.58 20.42
C ASP A 35 13.94 -12.20 21.01
N ILE A 36 14.78 -11.41 20.33
CA ILE A 36 15.06 -10.01 20.68
C ILE A 36 14.05 -9.12 19.96
N VAL A 37 13.17 -8.46 20.72
CA VAL A 37 12.20 -7.51 20.15
C VAL A 37 12.90 -6.16 19.93
N PRO A 38 13.07 -5.69 18.68
CA PRO A 38 13.65 -4.38 18.44
C PRO A 38 12.71 -3.29 18.96
N VAL A 39 13.25 -2.36 19.76
CA VAL A 39 12.51 -1.17 20.17
C VAL A 39 12.35 -0.24 18.98
N VAL A 40 11.16 0.35 18.85
CA VAL A 40 10.87 1.34 17.81
C VAL A 40 11.70 2.60 18.04
N ASP A 41 12.49 2.98 17.05
CA ASP A 41 13.28 4.21 17.05
C ASP A 41 12.42 5.42 16.69
N LEU A 42 11.93 6.12 17.72
CA LEU A 42 11.10 7.31 17.57
C LEU A 42 11.86 8.48 16.92
N ASN A 43 13.18 8.56 17.05
CA ASN A 43 13.95 9.62 16.40
C ASN A 43 14.03 9.38 14.89
N TYR A 44 14.21 8.12 14.49
CA TYR A 44 14.16 7.76 13.08
C TYR A 44 12.77 7.99 12.48
N LEU A 45 11.69 7.66 13.20
CA LEU A 45 10.32 7.97 12.77
C LEU A 45 10.09 9.47 12.55
N LYS A 46 10.63 10.35 13.40
CA LYS A 46 10.56 11.80 13.18
C LYS A 46 11.25 12.24 11.89
N LEU A 47 12.40 11.64 11.56
CA LEU A 47 13.09 11.91 10.28
C LEU A 47 12.25 11.45 9.08
N LEU A 48 11.59 10.30 9.20
CA LEU A 48 10.68 9.77 8.18
C LEU A 48 9.45 10.67 7.99
N ASN A 49 8.86 11.20 9.07
CA ASN A 49 7.75 12.16 8.98
C ASN A 49 8.20 13.48 8.34
N LYS A 50 9.39 13.98 8.69
CA LYS A 50 9.97 15.13 8.00
C LYS A 50 10.14 14.87 6.49
N ARG A 51 10.50 13.65 6.09
CA ARG A 51 10.55 13.29 4.67
C ARG A 51 9.16 13.29 4.03
N LEU A 52 8.10 12.87 4.72
CA LEU A 52 6.72 12.99 4.21
C LEU A 52 6.34 14.45 3.98
N TYR A 53 6.70 15.36 4.90
CA TYR A 53 6.49 16.80 4.73
C TYR A 53 7.17 17.34 3.47
N GLU A 54 8.43 16.96 3.26
CA GLU A 54 9.21 17.34 2.09
C GLU A 54 8.57 16.81 0.79
N ILE A 55 8.07 15.57 0.80
CA ILE A 55 7.36 14.97 -0.34
C ILE A 55 6.09 15.76 -0.66
N VAL A 56 5.23 16.02 0.33
CA VAL A 56 3.98 16.80 0.14
C VAL A 56 4.28 18.18 -0.42
N THR A 57 5.28 18.86 0.15
CA THR A 57 5.67 20.21 -0.29
C THR A 57 6.15 20.21 -1.74
N ARG A 58 6.99 19.23 -2.12
CA ARG A 58 7.50 19.12 -3.49
C ARG A 58 6.41 18.76 -4.50
N ILE A 59 5.53 17.81 -4.18
CA ILE A 59 4.40 17.46 -5.05
C ILE A 59 3.48 18.68 -5.23
N ASN A 60 3.11 19.35 -4.14
CA ASN A 60 2.23 20.52 -4.20
C ASN A 60 2.80 21.67 -5.06
N SER A 61 4.13 21.75 -5.18
CA SER A 61 4.78 22.77 -6.02
C SER A 61 4.65 22.51 -7.53
N VAL A 62 4.42 21.26 -7.95
CA VAL A 62 4.43 20.87 -9.37
C VAL A 62 3.05 20.46 -9.91
N VAL A 63 2.12 20.03 -9.06
CA VAL A 63 0.78 19.62 -9.51
C VAL A 63 -0.02 20.81 -10.07
N SER A 64 -1.03 20.50 -10.88
CA SER A 64 -1.96 21.51 -11.42
C SER A 64 -2.73 22.23 -10.31
N ASN A 65 -3.18 23.45 -10.58
CA ASN A 65 -3.82 24.31 -9.58
C ASN A 65 -5.12 23.72 -9.03
N GLU A 66 -5.83 22.93 -9.84
CA GLU A 66 -7.02 22.19 -9.46
C GLU A 66 -6.73 21.17 -8.36
N VAL A 67 -5.55 20.57 -8.36
CA VAL A 67 -5.12 19.55 -7.39
C VAL A 67 -4.41 20.17 -6.19
N LYS A 68 -3.76 21.33 -6.35
CA LYS A 68 -3.02 21.99 -5.26
C LYS A 68 -3.83 22.09 -3.97
N LEU A 69 -3.14 21.80 -2.87
CA LEU A 69 -3.60 22.04 -1.52
C LEU A 69 -3.69 23.55 -1.27
N VAL A 70 -4.82 23.98 -0.70
CA VAL A 70 -5.04 25.36 -0.28
C VAL A 70 -4.17 25.69 0.93
N ASP A 71 -4.13 24.76 1.89
CA ASP A 71 -3.32 24.85 3.10
C ASP A 71 -2.47 23.58 3.25
N PRO A 72 -1.22 23.59 2.73
CA PRO A 72 -0.32 22.46 2.87
C PRO A 72 0.07 22.18 4.32
N ASP A 73 0.12 23.20 5.18
CA ASP A 73 0.54 23.04 6.57
C ASP A 73 -0.53 22.32 7.37
N TYR A 74 -1.79 22.75 7.25
CA TYR A 74 -2.93 22.03 7.82
C TYR A 74 -3.00 20.58 7.32
N PHE A 75 -2.78 20.34 6.02
CA PHE A 75 -2.78 18.99 5.46
C PHE A 75 -1.72 18.09 6.12
N LYS A 76 -0.52 18.62 6.35
CA LYS A 76 0.58 17.87 6.99
C LYS A 76 0.25 17.56 8.46
N GLU A 77 -0.33 18.50 9.19
CA GLU A 77 -0.78 18.27 10.57
C GLU A 77 -1.85 17.17 10.63
N GLU A 78 -2.87 17.25 9.77
CA GLU A 78 -4.01 16.33 9.79
C GLU A 78 -3.68 14.93 9.26
N HIS A 79 -2.82 14.81 8.24
CA HIS A 79 -2.57 13.53 7.56
C HIS A 79 -1.18 12.93 7.81
N ILE A 80 -0.31 13.59 8.57
CA ILE A 80 0.98 13.03 8.99
C ILE A 80 1.08 12.98 10.52
N ASP A 81 0.94 14.13 11.17
CA ASP A 81 1.18 14.22 12.62
C ASP A 81 0.07 13.55 13.42
N ARG A 82 -1.19 13.83 13.10
CA ARG A 82 -2.33 13.21 13.79
C ARG A 82 -2.33 11.68 13.66
N PRO A 83 -2.18 11.08 12.46
CA PRO A 83 -1.98 9.64 12.29
C PRO A 83 -0.84 9.06 13.12
N PHE A 84 0.32 9.72 13.12
CA PHE A 84 1.46 9.32 13.92
C PHE A 84 1.14 9.30 15.41
N GLU A 85 0.48 10.35 15.91
CA GLU A 85 0.07 10.46 17.30
C GLU A 85 -0.96 9.41 17.70
N ILE A 86 -1.92 9.10 16.83
CA ILE A 86 -2.88 8.00 17.04
C ILE A 86 -2.14 6.67 17.15
N MET A 87 -1.28 6.35 16.18
CA MET A 87 -0.52 5.08 16.19
C MET A 87 0.38 4.96 17.42
N ARG A 88 1.01 6.05 17.83
CA ARG A 88 1.88 6.10 19.02
C ARG A 88 1.10 5.89 20.31
N LYS A 89 -0.04 6.58 20.48
CA LYS A 89 -0.87 6.51 21.69
C LYS A 89 -1.54 5.14 21.88
N ASN A 90 -1.80 4.43 20.79
CA ASN A 90 -2.42 3.11 20.79
C ASN A 90 -1.41 1.96 20.69
N ASP A 91 -0.11 2.22 20.88
CA ASP A 91 0.99 1.23 20.80
C ASP A 91 0.95 0.37 19.51
N MET A 92 0.53 0.97 18.40
CA MET A 92 0.41 0.26 17.12
C MET A 92 1.80 0.08 16.47
N LEU A 93 2.73 1.01 16.71
CA LEU A 93 4.02 1.06 16.02
C LEU A 93 4.83 -0.25 16.14
N PRO A 94 4.99 -0.89 17.32
CA PRO A 94 5.74 -2.15 17.42
C PRO A 94 5.09 -3.32 16.67
N THR A 95 3.77 -3.27 16.48
CA THR A 95 3.01 -4.32 15.79
C THR A 95 3.10 -4.25 14.27
N LEU A 96 3.63 -3.14 13.73
CA LEU A 96 3.84 -2.95 12.29
C LEU A 96 4.97 -3.84 11.79
N ASN A 97 4.73 -5.13 11.65
CA ASN A 97 5.69 -6.04 11.03
C ASN A 97 5.24 -6.41 9.62
N ASN A 98 6.20 -6.65 8.74
CA ASN A 98 5.94 -7.29 7.46
C ASN A 98 7.21 -8.00 6.98
N LEU A 99 7.21 -9.33 7.01
CA LEU A 99 8.25 -10.18 6.42
C LEU A 99 9.67 -9.84 6.92
N GLY A 100 9.79 -9.61 8.24
CA GLY A 100 11.07 -9.28 8.88
C GLY A 100 11.55 -7.83 8.70
N ARG A 101 10.77 -6.98 8.02
CA ARG A 101 11.03 -5.53 7.99
C ARG A 101 10.85 -4.90 9.36
N ARG A 102 11.70 -3.91 9.63
CA ARG A 102 11.61 -3.09 10.83
C ARG A 102 10.30 -2.28 10.86
N PRO A 103 9.69 -2.07 12.04
CA PRO A 103 8.43 -1.36 12.12
C PRO A 103 8.42 0.05 11.53
N GLU A 104 9.53 0.76 11.63
CA GLU A 104 9.69 2.11 11.08
C GLU A 104 9.61 2.13 9.55
N GLN A 105 10.11 1.07 8.90
CA GLN A 105 10.03 0.92 7.44
C GLN A 105 8.60 0.60 7.00
N VAL A 106 7.91 -0.27 7.75
CA VAL A 106 6.51 -0.61 7.47
C VAL A 106 5.62 0.61 7.68
N TYR A 107 5.83 1.35 8.76
CA TYR A 107 5.20 2.63 9.04
C TYR A 107 5.39 3.61 7.89
N PHE A 108 6.64 3.87 7.48
CA PHE A 108 6.91 4.85 6.42
C PHE A 108 6.31 4.43 5.08
N SER A 109 6.36 3.14 4.74
CA SER A 109 5.71 2.64 3.52
C SER A 109 4.20 2.85 3.56
N TRP A 110 3.56 2.61 4.71
CA TRP A 110 2.11 2.77 4.86
C TRP A 110 1.71 4.24 4.86
N MET A 111 2.36 5.07 5.69
CA MET A 111 2.13 6.51 5.76
C MET A 111 2.32 7.20 4.42
N ARG A 112 3.33 6.83 3.63
CA ARG A 112 3.49 7.35 2.29
C ARG A 112 2.27 7.07 1.42
N GLY A 113 1.76 5.83 1.43
CA GLY A 113 0.54 5.49 0.69
C GLY A 113 -0.65 6.32 1.16
N TYR A 114 -0.90 6.30 2.47
CA TYR A 114 -1.99 7.04 3.12
C TYR A 114 -1.96 8.54 2.79
N VAL A 115 -0.82 9.20 2.95
CA VAL A 115 -0.65 10.63 2.69
C VAL A 115 -0.92 10.97 1.24
N ILE A 116 -0.40 10.18 0.29
CA ILE A 116 -0.60 10.44 -1.14
C ILE A 116 -2.04 10.20 -1.56
N SER A 117 -2.69 9.14 -1.07
CA SER A 117 -4.11 8.91 -1.34
C SER A 117 -4.97 10.08 -0.86
N ASN A 118 -4.70 10.60 0.35
CA ASN A 118 -5.40 11.78 0.88
C ASN A 118 -5.09 13.05 0.07
N PHE A 119 -3.84 13.24 -0.37
CA PHE A 119 -3.44 14.40 -1.17
C PHE A 119 -4.25 14.50 -2.47
N PHE A 120 -4.46 13.38 -3.14
CA PHE A 120 -5.14 13.33 -4.44
C PHE A 120 -6.67 13.18 -4.36
N LEU A 121 -7.28 13.20 -3.16
CA LEU A 121 -8.75 13.16 -3.03
C LEU A 121 -9.44 14.30 -3.78
N LYS A 122 -8.85 15.51 -3.75
CA LYS A 122 -9.36 16.66 -4.50
C LYS A 122 -9.35 16.40 -6.01
N ALA A 123 -8.32 15.72 -6.51
CA ALA A 123 -8.24 15.31 -7.90
C ALA A 123 -9.36 14.31 -8.25
N LEU A 124 -9.67 13.36 -7.36
CA LEU A 124 -10.79 12.43 -7.58
C LEU A 124 -12.13 13.15 -7.71
N GLY A 125 -12.37 14.16 -6.86
CA GLY A 125 -13.57 15.00 -6.99
C GLY A 125 -13.69 15.65 -8.37
N ALA A 126 -12.58 16.15 -8.91
CA ALA A 126 -12.53 16.72 -10.25
C ALA A 126 -12.71 15.65 -11.35
N ILE A 127 -12.01 14.52 -11.27
CA ILE A 127 -12.05 13.43 -12.25
C ILE A 127 -13.48 12.87 -12.37
N PHE A 128 -14.11 12.56 -11.24
CA PHE A 128 -15.44 11.94 -11.23
C PHE A 128 -16.59 12.94 -11.22
N GLU A 129 -16.30 14.24 -11.21
CA GLU A 129 -17.29 15.32 -11.11
C GLU A 129 -18.20 15.14 -9.87
N ILE A 130 -17.61 14.75 -8.74
CA ILE A 130 -18.31 14.52 -7.47
C ILE A 130 -17.78 15.43 -6.37
N ASP A 131 -18.65 15.74 -5.41
CA ASP A 131 -18.24 16.33 -4.15
C ASP A 131 -17.42 15.32 -3.35
N THR A 132 -16.20 15.69 -2.94
CA THR A 132 -15.30 14.83 -2.16
C THR A 132 -15.90 14.42 -0.82
N ALA A 133 -16.85 15.19 -0.27
CA ALA A 133 -17.58 14.83 0.95
C ALA A 133 -18.50 13.59 0.76
N LYS A 134 -18.74 13.17 -0.48
CA LYS A 134 -19.55 11.99 -0.83
C LYS A 134 -18.72 10.75 -1.16
N ILE A 135 -17.39 10.81 -0.95
CA ILE A 135 -16.50 9.67 -1.10
C ILE A 135 -16.55 8.88 0.21
N ASP A 136 -17.06 7.66 0.14
CA ASP A 136 -17.15 6.76 1.29
C ASP A 136 -15.81 6.01 1.45
N PHE A 137 -15.15 6.16 2.59
CA PHE A 137 -13.96 5.36 2.91
C PHE A 137 -14.40 3.99 3.40
N VAL A 138 -14.14 2.95 2.59
CA VAL A 138 -14.57 1.58 2.89
C VAL A 138 -13.40 0.66 3.25
N GLY A 139 -12.15 1.12 3.12
CA GLY A 139 -10.96 0.40 3.54
C GLY A 139 -10.92 0.17 5.06
N ASP A 140 -10.50 -1.03 5.48
CA ASP A 140 -10.42 -1.41 6.90
C ASP A 140 -9.08 -0.97 7.56
N ASP A 141 -8.24 -0.23 6.84
CA ASP A 141 -6.96 0.30 7.33
C ASP A 141 -7.04 1.79 7.73
N ASP A 142 -8.24 2.33 7.92
CA ASP A 142 -8.46 3.69 8.41
C ASP A 142 -8.10 3.82 9.90
N LEU A 143 -7.37 4.89 10.25
CA LEU A 143 -6.99 5.24 11.62
C LEU A 143 -8.12 5.91 12.42
N LYS A 144 -9.31 6.11 11.84
CA LYS A 144 -10.49 6.57 12.58
C LYS A 144 -10.83 5.67 13.78
N ASN A 145 -10.49 4.37 13.71
CA ASN A 145 -10.57 3.47 14.84
C ASN A 145 -9.36 2.53 14.90
N ALA A 146 -8.45 2.80 15.84
CA ALA A 146 -7.24 2.01 16.05
C ALA A 146 -7.51 0.51 16.33
N GLU A 147 -8.68 0.16 16.88
CA GLU A 147 -9.07 -1.22 17.17
C GLU A 147 -9.46 -2.04 15.93
N ILE A 148 -9.87 -1.36 14.85
CA ILE A 148 -10.36 -1.98 13.61
C ILE A 148 -9.27 -2.02 12.53
N PHE A 149 -8.18 -1.27 12.71
CA PHE A 149 -7.06 -1.20 11.76
C PHE A 149 -6.56 -2.60 11.37
N LYS A 150 -6.88 -3.01 10.13
CA LYS A 150 -6.46 -4.28 9.55
C LYS A 150 -6.02 -4.06 8.12
N LYS A 151 -4.89 -4.67 7.75
CA LYS A 151 -4.50 -4.80 6.34
C LYS A 151 -5.49 -5.75 5.66
N THR A 152 -6.33 -5.24 4.78
CA THR A 152 -7.31 -6.03 4.03
C THR A 152 -7.13 -5.79 2.53
N PRO A 153 -7.53 -6.75 1.67
CA PRO A 153 -7.51 -6.56 0.22
C PRO A 153 -8.66 -5.66 -0.28
N LYS A 154 -9.56 -5.24 0.61
CA LYS A 154 -10.71 -4.39 0.31
C LYS A 154 -10.27 -3.09 -0.37
N ALA A 155 -11.12 -2.57 -1.25
CA ALA A 155 -10.89 -1.28 -1.89
C ALA A 155 -10.89 -0.15 -0.85
N ASP A 156 -10.15 0.92 -1.14
CA ASP A 156 -9.99 2.04 -0.21
C ASP A 156 -11.25 2.90 -0.15
N LEU A 157 -11.87 3.15 -1.31
CA LEU A 157 -12.98 4.10 -1.46
C LEU A 157 -14.16 3.49 -2.23
N GLU A 158 -15.36 3.97 -1.92
CA GLU A 158 -16.57 3.79 -2.72
C GLU A 158 -17.07 5.16 -3.17
N ILE A 159 -17.36 5.30 -4.47
CA ILE A 159 -17.94 6.52 -5.03
C ILE A 159 -19.26 6.23 -5.74
N ARG A 160 -20.16 7.22 -5.74
CA ARG A 160 -21.43 7.15 -6.45
C ARG A 160 -21.43 8.13 -7.63
N LEU A 161 -21.30 7.60 -8.84
CA LEU A 161 -21.45 8.39 -10.06
C LEU A 161 -22.93 8.67 -10.35
N ASN A 162 -23.24 9.94 -10.59
CA ASN A 162 -24.59 10.45 -10.90
C ASN A 162 -25.67 10.00 -9.88
N GLY A 163 -25.26 9.73 -8.63
CA GLY A 163 -26.14 9.26 -7.56
C GLY A 163 -26.68 7.83 -7.72
N LYS A 164 -26.22 7.06 -8.74
CA LYS A 164 -26.77 5.72 -9.03
C LYS A 164 -25.71 4.63 -9.19
N LYS A 165 -24.65 4.84 -9.98
CA LYS A 165 -23.66 3.78 -10.25
C LYS A 165 -22.56 3.84 -9.19
N LYS A 166 -22.48 2.80 -8.37
CA LYS A 166 -21.42 2.63 -7.36
C LYS A 166 -20.17 2.06 -8.04
N PHE A 167 -19.02 2.62 -7.71
CA PHE A 167 -17.71 2.10 -8.08
C PHE A 167 -16.85 1.96 -6.83
N ARG A 168 -16.08 0.88 -6.78
CA ARG A 168 -14.99 0.74 -5.81
C ARG A 168 -13.72 1.28 -6.43
N ILE A 169 -12.98 2.07 -5.67
CA ILE A 169 -11.69 2.63 -6.09
C ILE A 169 -10.60 2.07 -5.19
N GLU A 170 -9.59 1.48 -5.83
CA GLU A 170 -8.32 1.14 -5.22
C GLU A 170 -7.33 2.26 -5.53
N MET A 171 -6.86 2.97 -4.51
CA MET A 171 -5.89 4.05 -4.66
C MET A 171 -4.49 3.51 -4.43
N GLN A 172 -3.68 3.47 -5.48
CA GLN A 172 -2.30 3.01 -5.38
C GLN A 172 -1.33 4.16 -5.65
N SER A 173 -0.23 4.22 -4.90
CA SER A 173 0.86 5.17 -5.15
C SER A 173 2.17 4.43 -5.45
N GLY A 174 2.73 4.72 -6.62
CA GLY A 174 4.04 4.26 -7.09
C GLY A 174 5.14 5.28 -6.76
N PHE A 175 6.30 4.78 -6.32
CA PHE A 175 7.42 5.64 -5.89
C PHE A 175 8.77 5.29 -6.55
N THR A 176 8.81 4.24 -7.37
CA THR A 176 10.06 3.70 -7.95
C THR A 176 9.98 3.53 -9.46
N GLY A 177 8.89 3.95 -10.10
CA GLY A 177 8.62 3.72 -11.52
C GLY A 177 8.20 2.28 -11.86
N THR A 178 8.10 1.40 -10.86
CA THR A 178 7.50 0.07 -11.03
C THR A 178 6.01 0.18 -10.78
N ASN A 179 5.23 -0.09 -11.83
CA ASN A 179 3.79 0.12 -11.86
C ASN A 179 3.09 -1.22 -11.98
N ASP A 180 2.74 -1.80 -10.83
CA ASP A 180 2.19 -3.15 -10.74
C ASP A 180 0.97 -3.16 -9.80
N VAL A 181 -0.10 -3.85 -10.16
CA VAL A 181 -1.23 -4.17 -9.27
C VAL A 181 -1.06 -5.59 -8.73
N LYS A 182 -1.23 -5.77 -7.41
CA LYS A 182 -1.12 -7.11 -6.81
C LYS A 182 -2.26 -8.02 -7.25
N GLN A 183 -1.95 -9.28 -7.55
CA GLN A 183 -2.95 -10.25 -8.02
C GLN A 183 -4.17 -10.36 -7.09
N HIS A 184 -3.98 -10.38 -5.78
CA HIS A 184 -5.11 -10.49 -4.84
C HIS A 184 -6.09 -9.30 -4.91
N LYS A 185 -5.64 -8.12 -5.34
CA LYS A 185 -6.52 -6.95 -5.55
C LYS A 185 -7.40 -7.15 -6.78
N VAL A 186 -6.83 -7.70 -7.85
CA VAL A 186 -7.58 -8.05 -9.08
C VAL A 186 -8.58 -9.17 -8.81
N LEU A 187 -8.18 -10.22 -8.10
CA LEU A 187 -9.06 -11.33 -7.74
C LEU A 187 -10.23 -10.88 -6.86
N GLU A 188 -9.97 -9.99 -5.89
CA GLU A 188 -11.03 -9.41 -5.07
C GLU A 188 -11.99 -8.54 -5.89
N ALA A 189 -11.48 -7.71 -6.81
CA ALA A 189 -12.30 -6.92 -7.72
C ALA A 189 -13.23 -7.79 -8.57
N LYS A 190 -12.72 -8.87 -9.17
CA LYS A 190 -13.52 -9.84 -9.94
C LYS A 190 -14.59 -10.50 -9.08
N ARG A 191 -14.23 -10.93 -7.86
CA ARG A 191 -15.18 -11.54 -6.91
C ARG A 191 -16.32 -10.59 -6.59
N VAL A 192 -16.01 -9.33 -6.28
CA VAL A 192 -16.99 -8.29 -5.96
C VAL A 192 -17.89 -7.98 -7.16
N PHE A 193 -17.33 -7.95 -8.38
CA PHE A 193 -18.13 -7.77 -9.58
C PHE A 193 -19.11 -8.93 -9.79
N LEU A 194 -18.66 -10.18 -9.62
CA LEU A 194 -19.51 -11.37 -9.76
C LEU A 194 -20.62 -11.45 -8.70
N GLU A 195 -20.33 -11.09 -7.45
CA GLU A 195 -21.27 -11.21 -6.33
C GLU A 195 -22.23 -10.01 -6.23
N GLU A 196 -21.73 -8.79 -6.45
CA GLU A 196 -22.45 -7.55 -6.17
C GLU A 196 -22.76 -6.72 -7.44
N GLY A 197 -22.19 -7.07 -8.60
CA GLY A 197 -22.31 -6.28 -9.84
C GLY A 197 -21.58 -4.93 -9.79
N LEU A 198 -20.62 -4.77 -8.87
CA LEU A 198 -19.87 -3.53 -8.66
C LEU A 198 -18.52 -3.59 -9.36
N HIS A 199 -18.28 -2.62 -10.25
CA HIS A 199 -16.98 -2.45 -10.89
C HIS A 199 -15.94 -1.87 -9.92
N SER A 200 -14.68 -2.24 -10.14
CA SER A 200 -13.54 -1.79 -9.35
C SER A 200 -12.48 -1.15 -10.25
N LEU A 201 -12.08 0.07 -9.92
CA LEU A 201 -11.09 0.84 -10.66
C LEU A 201 -9.85 1.06 -9.79
N ALA A 202 -8.67 0.65 -10.28
CA ALA A 202 -7.41 1.10 -9.71
C ALA A 202 -7.04 2.46 -10.31
N ILE A 203 -6.75 3.41 -9.43
CA ILE A 203 -6.14 4.69 -9.78
C ILE A 203 -4.72 4.64 -9.24
N HIS A 204 -3.76 4.39 -10.14
CA HIS A 204 -2.35 4.24 -9.79
C HIS A 204 -1.59 5.52 -10.08
N ILE A 205 -1.18 6.21 -9.02
CA ILE A 205 -0.43 7.47 -9.07
C ILE A 205 1.05 7.14 -9.02
N ASP A 206 1.70 7.13 -10.18
CA ASP A 206 3.15 6.97 -10.31
C ASP A 206 3.85 8.32 -10.07
N LEU A 207 4.18 8.59 -8.81
CA LEU A 207 4.87 9.82 -8.40
C LEU A 207 6.31 9.87 -8.91
N TYR A 208 6.91 8.73 -9.25
CA TYR A 208 8.27 8.70 -9.77
C TYR A 208 8.34 9.35 -11.16
N ASN A 209 7.33 9.10 -12.00
CA ASN A 209 7.25 9.64 -13.36
C ASN A 209 6.23 10.80 -13.50
N GLY A 210 5.43 11.09 -12.48
CA GLY A 210 4.44 12.18 -12.51
C GLY A 210 3.21 11.89 -13.37
N GLN A 211 2.80 10.62 -13.45
CA GLN A 211 1.71 10.15 -14.30
C GLN A 211 0.73 9.29 -13.50
N VAL A 212 -0.50 9.18 -13.98
CA VAL A 212 -1.58 8.44 -13.32
C VAL A 212 -2.26 7.51 -14.30
N ALA A 213 -2.39 6.25 -13.90
CA ALA A 213 -3.10 5.22 -14.64
C ALA A 213 -4.47 4.92 -14.05
N PHE A 214 -5.40 4.55 -14.93
CA PHE A 214 -6.73 4.10 -14.58
C PHE A 214 -6.91 2.69 -15.15
N VAL A 215 -7.16 1.71 -14.30
CA VAL A 215 -7.23 0.30 -14.69
C VAL A 215 -8.49 -0.33 -14.10
N LYS A 216 -9.37 -0.85 -14.95
CA LYS A 216 -10.56 -1.59 -14.50
C LYS A 216 -10.14 -2.99 -14.07
N LEU A 217 -10.13 -3.22 -12.76
CA LEU A 217 -9.57 -4.44 -12.19
C LEU A 217 -10.42 -5.68 -12.49
N ASP A 218 -11.75 -5.52 -12.54
CA ASP A 218 -12.67 -6.62 -12.85
C ASP A 218 -12.63 -7.06 -14.32
N GLU A 219 -12.09 -6.23 -15.22
CA GLU A 219 -11.99 -6.51 -16.67
C GLU A 219 -10.63 -7.11 -17.07
N ILE A 220 -9.64 -7.18 -16.18
CA ILE A 220 -8.32 -7.78 -16.48
C ILE A 220 -8.47 -9.27 -16.80
N GLU A 221 -8.00 -9.73 -17.95
CA GLU A 221 -8.07 -11.16 -18.32
C GLU A 221 -7.07 -12.02 -17.52
N ASP A 222 -7.43 -13.26 -17.17
CA ASP A 222 -6.51 -14.15 -16.44
C ASP A 222 -5.30 -14.60 -17.30
N GLY A 223 -5.47 -14.60 -18.63
CA GLY A 223 -4.43 -14.95 -19.60
C GLY A 223 -3.63 -13.76 -20.13
N ASP A 224 -3.82 -12.56 -19.56
CA ASP A 224 -3.14 -11.35 -20.02
C ASP A 224 -1.61 -11.48 -19.92
N VAL A 225 -0.91 -11.03 -20.96
CA VAL A 225 0.55 -11.07 -21.05
C VAL A 225 1.26 -10.21 -20.00
N ASN A 226 0.54 -9.25 -19.41
CA ASN A 226 1.03 -8.36 -18.37
C ASN A 226 1.04 -9.01 -16.98
N TRP A 227 0.52 -10.23 -16.83
CA TRP A 227 0.74 -11.01 -15.62
C TRP A 227 2.19 -11.47 -15.52
N ILE A 228 2.89 -10.98 -14.52
CA ILE A 228 4.31 -11.26 -14.32
C ILE A 228 4.60 -11.67 -12.88
N THR A 229 5.61 -12.53 -12.71
CA THR A 229 6.12 -12.90 -11.39
C THR A 229 7.35 -12.06 -11.06
N ARG A 230 7.25 -11.21 -10.03
CA ARG A 230 8.35 -10.33 -9.60
C ARG A 230 9.16 -11.01 -8.49
N GLN A 231 10.39 -11.42 -8.79
CA GLN A 231 11.31 -11.96 -7.77
C GLN A 231 11.61 -10.94 -6.65
N GLN A 232 11.67 -9.66 -7.00
CA GLN A 232 11.85 -8.56 -6.04
C GLN A 232 10.67 -8.41 -5.07
N MET A 233 9.50 -8.98 -5.40
CA MET A 233 8.33 -9.06 -4.53
C MET A 233 8.14 -10.48 -4.01
N GLU A 234 9.25 -11.16 -3.67
CA GLU A 234 9.24 -12.51 -3.11
C GLU A 234 8.56 -13.56 -4.02
N GLY A 235 8.61 -13.34 -5.33
CA GLY A 235 7.96 -14.22 -6.30
C GLY A 235 6.43 -14.05 -6.36
N GLN A 236 5.89 -12.94 -5.88
CA GLN A 236 4.47 -12.62 -6.06
C GLN A 236 4.15 -12.37 -7.53
N THR A 237 2.99 -12.89 -7.95
CA THR A 237 2.38 -12.55 -9.23
C THR A 237 1.67 -11.20 -9.11
N VAL A 238 1.92 -10.34 -10.09
CA VAL A 238 1.37 -9.00 -10.19
C VAL A 238 0.97 -8.73 -11.64
N PHE A 239 0.02 -7.83 -11.82
CA PHE A 239 -0.35 -7.30 -13.11
C PHE A 239 0.48 -6.04 -13.39
N ASN A 240 1.33 -6.06 -14.41
CA ASN A 240 2.08 -4.88 -14.81
C ASN A 240 1.15 -3.90 -15.55
N ILE A 241 1.11 -2.65 -15.09
CA ILE A 241 0.28 -1.63 -15.74
C ILE A 241 1.00 -1.15 -16.99
N ASP A 242 0.44 -1.45 -18.16
CA ASP A 242 0.96 -0.98 -19.44
C ASP A 242 0.87 0.55 -19.57
N GLN A 243 1.82 1.15 -20.30
CA GLN A 243 1.95 2.60 -20.45
C GLN A 243 0.69 3.26 -21.05
N ASN A 244 -0.09 2.54 -21.85
CA ASN A 244 -1.32 3.08 -22.45
C ASN A 244 -2.41 3.40 -21.41
N HIS A 245 -2.35 2.80 -20.21
CA HIS A 245 -3.29 3.10 -19.14
C HIS A 245 -3.00 4.45 -18.46
N PHE A 246 -1.83 5.06 -18.69
CA PHE A 246 -1.42 6.32 -18.08
C PHE A 246 -1.91 7.52 -18.89
N VAL A 247 -3.13 7.95 -18.59
CA VAL A 247 -3.85 8.98 -19.35
C VAL A 247 -3.81 10.38 -18.72
N TRP A 248 -3.22 10.53 -17.53
CA TRP A 248 -3.15 11.83 -16.85
C TRP A 248 -1.75 12.12 -16.30
N LYS A 249 -1.24 13.33 -16.55
CA LYS A 249 -0.01 13.87 -15.92
C LYS A 249 -0.40 14.75 -14.74
N ILE A 250 0.20 14.52 -13.57
CA ILE A 250 -0.20 15.23 -12.34
C ILE A 250 0.02 16.76 -12.40
N THR A 251 0.87 17.22 -13.32
CA THR A 251 1.15 18.64 -13.57
C THR A 251 0.10 19.32 -14.45
N GLU A 252 -0.80 18.55 -15.06
CA GLU A 252 -1.88 19.01 -15.94
C GLU A 252 -3.23 18.90 -15.21
N THR A 253 -4.25 19.57 -15.74
CA THR A 253 -5.61 19.50 -15.20
C THR A 253 -6.10 18.04 -15.21
N PRO A 254 -6.76 17.56 -14.13
CA PRO A 254 -7.27 16.19 -14.09
C PRO A 254 -8.19 15.86 -15.26
N VAL A 255 -7.94 14.72 -15.90
CA VAL A 255 -8.84 14.17 -16.93
C VAL A 255 -10.20 13.85 -16.32
N LYS A 256 -11.29 14.09 -17.04
CA LYS A 256 -12.61 13.67 -16.56
C LYS A 256 -12.80 12.19 -16.81
N TYR A 257 -13.45 11.49 -15.87
CA TYR A 257 -13.70 10.07 -15.98
C TYR A 257 -14.41 9.66 -17.29
N LYS A 258 -15.32 10.51 -17.77
CA LYS A 258 -16.07 10.29 -19.03
C LYS A 258 -15.21 10.43 -20.30
N GLU A 259 -14.02 11.02 -20.17
CA GLU A 259 -13.06 11.24 -21.26
C GLU A 259 -11.96 10.16 -21.28
N ILE A 260 -11.94 9.27 -20.29
CA ILE A 260 -10.98 8.16 -20.24
C ILE A 260 -11.46 7.07 -21.18
N ASP A 261 -10.62 6.76 -22.16
CA ASP A 261 -10.77 5.58 -23.01
C ASP A 261 -10.21 4.35 -22.28
N PHE A 262 -11.00 3.29 -22.22
CA PHE A 262 -10.65 2.02 -21.58
C PHE A 262 -10.55 0.87 -22.60
N ASP A 263 -10.74 1.16 -23.89
CA ASP A 263 -10.72 0.18 -24.99
C ASP A 263 -9.33 0.01 -25.63
#